data_AF-A0A954HI84-F1
#
_entry.id   AF-A0A954HI84-F1
#
_cell.length_a   1.000
_cell.length_b   1.000
_cell.length_c   1.000
_cell.angle_alpha   90.00
_cell.angle_beta   90.00
_cell.angle_gamma   90.00
#
_symmetry.space_group_name_H-M   'P 1'
#
loop_
_entity.id
_entity.type
_entity.pdbx_description
1 polymer ?
#
loop_
_entity_poly.entity_id
_entity_poly.type
_entity_poly.pdbx_seq_one_letter_code
_entity_poly.pdbx_strand_id
1 'polypeptide(L)'
;FPGYPEMADDATAEDQTAAREEFTKAHEAGPIYSIYYSPSGMTPMGPDTMGKGFALDLLAAGLAAFIVSQLAANGASFFVRWRTVFVMGLFTCIVAYGALWNWMAFPDRFTIDMMLDVAICWSLVGVVIAAIVRPDARLAEAANQTDG
;
A
#
# COMPACT_ATOMS: atom_id res chain seq x y z
N PHE A 1 22.69 7.56 -3.93
CA PHE A 1 23.11 7.63 -2.52
C PHE A 1 24.58 7.25 -2.45
N PRO A 2 25.51 8.10 -1.97
CA PRO A 2 26.80 7.57 -1.54
C PRO A 2 26.51 6.63 -0.37
N GLY A 3 26.65 5.32 -0.62
CA GLY A 3 26.50 4.29 0.41
C GLY A 3 27.38 4.58 1.62
N TYR A 4 27.11 3.91 2.72
CA TYR A 4 28.14 3.83 3.76
C TYR A 4 29.42 3.30 3.09
N PRO A 5 30.57 3.99 3.24
CA PRO A 5 31.78 3.60 2.53
C PRO A 5 32.13 2.14 2.87
N GLU A 6 32.55 1.38 1.86
CA GLU A 6 33.05 0.03 2.09
C GLU A 6 34.36 0.13 2.88
N MET A 7 34.43 -0.62 3.96
CA MET A 7 35.57 -0.64 4.88
C MET A 7 36.46 -1.83 4.54
N ALA A 8 37.77 -1.65 4.63
CA ALA A 8 38.71 -2.77 4.55
C ALA A 8 38.53 -3.71 5.76
N ASP A 9 38.84 -4.99 5.59
CA ASP A 9 38.67 -6.01 6.63
C ASP A 9 39.51 -5.75 7.89
N ASP A 10 40.58 -4.95 7.78
CA ASP A 10 41.50 -4.57 8.85
C ASP A 10 41.30 -3.13 9.38
N ALA A 11 40.17 -2.50 9.05
CA ALA A 11 39.88 -1.12 9.43
C ALA A 11 39.96 -0.87 10.95
N THR A 12 40.75 0.13 11.34
CA THR A 12 40.91 0.55 12.73
C THR A 12 39.68 1.30 13.24
N ALA A 13 39.60 1.53 14.55
CA ALA A 13 38.53 2.35 15.14
C ALA A 13 38.57 3.81 14.66
N GLU A 14 39.76 4.32 14.31
CA GLU A 14 39.93 5.65 13.74
C GLU A 14 39.36 5.71 12.32
N ASP A 15 39.63 4.69 11.49
CA ASP A 15 39.05 4.56 10.15
C ASP A 15 37.53 4.52 10.19
N GLN A 16 36.95 3.78 11.15
CA GLN A 16 35.49 3.71 11.34
C GLN A 16 34.87 5.06 11.72
N THR A 17 35.58 5.84 12.52
CA THR A 17 35.12 7.17 12.93
C THR A 17 35.16 8.14 11.75
N ALA A 18 36.27 8.17 11.01
CA ALA A 18 36.43 9.01 9.83
C ALA A 18 35.38 8.67 8.74
N ALA A 19 35.16 7.39 8.47
CA ALA A 19 34.14 6.91 7.54
C ALA A 19 32.72 7.37 7.92
N ARG A 20 32.39 7.35 9.22
CA ARG A 20 31.09 7.81 9.72
C ARG A 20 30.92 9.32 9.58
N GLU A 21 31.98 10.09 9.87
CA GLU A 21 31.98 11.54 9.70
C GLU A 21 31.84 11.94 8.24
N GLU A 22 32.58 11.28 7.34
CA GLU A 22 32.49 11.52 5.89
C GLU A 22 31.09 11.19 5.37
N PHE A 23 30.56 10.02 5.74
CA PHE A 23 29.19 9.62 5.40
C PHE A 23 28.16 10.65 5.87
N THR A 24 28.27 11.12 7.12
CA THR A 24 27.37 12.11 7.72
C THR A 24 27.44 13.43 6.97
N LYS A 25 28.64 13.94 6.71
CA LYS A 25 28.86 15.19 5.98
C LYS A 25 28.32 15.11 4.55
N ALA A 26 28.55 14.00 3.84
CA ALA A 26 28.02 13.78 2.50
C ALA A 26 26.49 13.68 2.49
N HIS A 27 25.91 13.05 3.52
CA HIS A 27 24.46 12.96 3.71
C HIS A 27 23.78 14.31 3.93
N GLU A 28 24.36 15.13 4.80
CA GLU A 28 23.86 16.46 5.11
C GLU A 28 24.02 17.43 3.94
N ALA A 29 25.11 17.31 3.17
CA ALA A 29 25.33 18.14 1.99
C ALA A 29 24.39 17.80 0.83
N GLY A 30 23.95 16.54 0.73
CA GLY A 30 23.14 16.03 -0.38
C GLY A 30 23.89 16.09 -1.73
N PRO A 31 23.22 15.78 -2.85
CA PRO A 31 21.82 15.33 -2.96
C PRO A 31 21.63 13.86 -2.57
N ILE A 32 20.44 13.53 -2.04
CA ILE A 32 20.00 12.17 -1.73
C ILE A 32 19.12 11.65 -2.87
N TYR A 33 19.41 10.44 -3.36
CA TYR A 33 18.66 9.82 -4.45
C TYR A 33 18.70 8.29 -4.36
N SER A 34 17.61 7.68 -4.81
CA SER A 34 17.44 6.23 -4.99
C SER A 34 17.17 5.96 -6.47
N ILE A 35 17.93 5.04 -7.08
CA ILE A 35 17.80 4.68 -8.50
C ILE A 35 17.36 3.23 -8.59
N TYR A 36 16.22 3.00 -9.23
CA TYR A 36 15.80 1.67 -9.67
C TYR A 36 16.27 1.49 -11.11
N TYR A 37 17.23 0.59 -11.31
CA TYR A 37 17.83 0.32 -12.62
C TYR A 37 17.43 -1.07 -13.11
N SER A 38 16.90 -1.15 -14.34
CA SER A 38 16.72 -2.40 -15.07
C SER A 38 17.78 -2.49 -16.16
N PRO A 39 18.62 -3.54 -16.18
CA PRO A 39 19.67 -3.70 -17.20
C PRO A 39 19.11 -4.02 -18.59
N SER A 40 17.86 -4.47 -18.67
CA SER A 40 17.17 -4.79 -19.93
C SER A 40 15.96 -3.87 -20.14
N GLY A 41 15.72 -3.52 -21.40
CA GLY A 41 14.48 -2.84 -21.80
C GLY A 41 13.26 -3.75 -21.67
N MET A 42 12.08 -3.14 -21.61
CA MET A 42 10.79 -3.82 -21.55
C MET A 42 9.82 -3.19 -22.54
N THR A 43 8.87 -3.96 -23.06
CA THR A 43 7.78 -3.43 -23.88
C THR A 43 6.95 -2.45 -23.05
N PRO A 44 6.75 -1.20 -23.49
CA PRO A 44 5.92 -0.24 -22.77
C PRO A 44 4.49 -0.75 -22.63
N MET A 45 4.01 -0.89 -21.39
CA MET A 45 2.65 -1.37 -21.06
C MET A 45 2.20 -2.58 -21.91
N GLY A 46 3.03 -3.62 -21.96
CA GLY A 46 2.65 -4.87 -22.64
C GLY A 46 1.35 -5.47 -22.06
N PRO A 47 0.64 -6.30 -22.84
CA PRO A 47 -0.57 -6.99 -22.36
C PRO A 47 -0.35 -7.79 -21.07
N ASP A 48 0.87 -8.26 -20.84
CA ASP A 48 1.28 -8.97 -19.63
C ASP A 48 1.25 -8.05 -18.38
N THR A 49 1.59 -6.77 -18.54
CA THR A 49 1.55 -5.78 -17.45
C THR A 49 0.10 -5.53 -17.04
N MET A 50 -0.79 -5.35 -18.02
CA MET A 50 -2.23 -5.19 -17.77
C MET A 50 -2.85 -6.44 -17.15
N GLY A 51 -2.48 -7.63 -17.65
CA GLY A 51 -2.97 -8.90 -17.10
C GLY A 51 -2.52 -9.11 -15.65
N LYS A 52 -1.26 -8.80 -15.31
CA LYS A 52 -0.76 -8.84 -13.94
C LYS A 52 -1.47 -7.83 -13.05
N GLY A 53 -1.63 -6.59 -13.52
CA GLY A 53 -2.34 -5.54 -12.80
C GLY A 53 -3.77 -5.96 -12.46
N PHE A 54 -4.53 -6.40 -13.47
CA PHE A 54 -5.89 -6.89 -13.28
C PHE A 54 -5.97 -8.07 -12.30
N ALA A 55 -5.04 -9.03 -12.38
CA ALA A 55 -5.01 -10.16 -11.46
C ALA A 55 -4.75 -9.71 -10.01
N LEU A 56 -3.82 -8.77 -9.81
CA LEU A 56 -3.55 -8.18 -8.48
C LEU A 56 -4.77 -7.43 -7.94
N ASP A 57 -5.41 -6.61 -8.77
CA ASP A 57 -6.61 -5.85 -8.39
C ASP A 57 -7.78 -6.78 -8.06
N LEU A 58 -7.99 -7.84 -8.85
CA LEU A 58 -9.04 -8.82 -8.60
C LEU A 58 -8.80 -9.57 -7.30
N LEU A 59 -7.55 -9.97 -7.02
CA LEU A 59 -7.18 -10.61 -5.75
C LEU A 59 -7.41 -9.66 -4.56
N ALA A 60 -6.97 -8.42 -4.67
CA ALA A 60 -7.13 -7.42 -3.61
C ALA A 60 -8.61 -7.10 -3.35
N ALA A 61 -9.40 -6.90 -4.41
CA ALA A 61 -10.85 -6.69 -4.31
C ALA A 61 -11.56 -7.93 -3.74
N GLY A 62 -11.13 -9.13 -4.10
CA GLY A 62 -11.63 -10.39 -3.53
C GLY A 62 -11.40 -10.49 -2.03
N LEU A 63 -10.20 -10.12 -1.55
CA LEU A 63 -9.88 -10.09 -0.12
C LEU A 63 -10.72 -9.04 0.62
N ALA A 64 -10.88 -7.84 0.05
CA ALA A 64 -11.76 -6.81 0.62
C ALA A 64 -13.22 -7.29 0.67
N ALA A 65 -13.70 -7.92 -0.39
CA ALA A 65 -15.05 -8.48 -0.45
C ALA A 65 -15.25 -9.60 0.57
N PHE A 66 -14.25 -10.45 0.79
CA PHE A 66 -14.28 -11.49 1.81
C PHE A 66 -14.38 -10.91 3.23
N ILE A 67 -13.63 -9.85 3.54
CA ILE A 67 -13.76 -9.16 4.83
C ILE A 67 -15.15 -8.55 4.97
N VAL A 68 -15.64 -7.88 3.92
CA VAL A 68 -16.97 -7.28 3.91
C VAL A 68 -18.09 -8.32 4.00
N SER A 69 -17.89 -9.54 3.49
CA SER A 69 -18.91 -10.60 3.58
C SER A 69 -19.13 -11.05 5.02
N GLN A 70 -18.09 -11.05 5.86
CA GLN A 70 -18.22 -11.34 7.29
C GLN A 70 -19.03 -10.23 7.99
N LEU A 71 -18.84 -8.97 7.59
CA LEU A 71 -19.62 -7.85 8.11
C LEU A 71 -21.09 -7.95 7.66
N ALA A 72 -21.31 -8.27 6.39
CA ALA A 72 -22.65 -8.43 5.83
C ALA A 72 -23.42 -9.58 6.50
N ALA A 73 -22.76 -10.70 6.80
CA ALA A 73 -23.36 -11.83 7.52
C ALA A 73 -23.88 -11.43 8.91
N ASN A 74 -23.26 -10.43 9.55
CA ASN A 74 -23.68 -9.86 10.83
C ASN A 74 -24.66 -8.68 10.69
N GLY A 75 -25.29 -8.51 9.52
CA GLY A 75 -26.28 -7.45 9.31
C GLY A 75 -25.69 -6.04 9.18
N ALA A 76 -24.38 -5.89 8.99
CA ALA A 76 -23.76 -4.56 8.89
C ALA A 76 -24.40 -3.74 7.77
N SER A 77 -24.65 -2.45 8.02
CA SER A 77 -25.26 -1.54 7.05
C SER A 77 -24.35 -1.30 5.83
N PHE A 78 -24.94 -0.80 4.73
CA PHE A 78 -24.19 -0.43 3.53
C PHE A 78 -23.02 0.52 3.86
N PHE A 79 -23.27 1.54 4.69
CA PHE A 79 -22.26 2.53 5.07
C PHE A 79 -21.09 1.89 5.83
N VAL A 80 -21.36 0.95 6.73
CA VAL A 80 -20.30 0.22 7.45
C VAL A 80 -19.45 -0.58 6.47
N ARG A 81 -20.08 -1.29 5.52
CA ARG A 81 -19.38 -2.09 4.51
C ARG A 81 -18.50 -1.23 3.60
N TRP A 82 -19.03 -0.12 3.09
CA TRP A 82 -18.28 0.84 2.27
C TRP A 82 -17.10 1.45 3.05
N ARG A 83 -17.36 1.96 4.26
CA ARG A 83 -16.35 2.62 5.09
C ARG A 83 -15.19 1.67 5.41
N THR A 84 -15.46 0.38 5.63
CA THR A 84 -14.40 -0.61 5.85
C THR A 84 -13.41 -0.65 4.69
N VAL A 85 -13.89 -0.73 3.44
CA VAL A 85 -13.01 -0.76 2.27
C VAL A 85 -12.29 0.58 2.08
N PHE A 86 -12.98 1.70 2.32
CA PHE A 86 -12.35 3.02 2.27
C PHE A 86 -11.19 3.16 3.27
N VAL A 87 -11.37 2.68 4.50
CA VAL A 87 -10.31 2.69 5.53
C VAL A 87 -9.15 1.77 5.13
N MET A 88 -9.39 0.64 4.46
CA MET A 88 -8.32 -0.19 3.90
C MET A 88 -7.51 0.56 2.83
N GLY A 89 -8.18 1.37 2.00
CA GLY A 89 -7.52 2.28 1.07
C GLY A 89 -6.62 3.29 1.79
N LEU A 90 -7.13 3.97 2.81
CA LEU A 90 -6.35 4.92 3.61
C LEU A 90 -5.18 4.25 4.34
N PHE A 91 -5.39 3.05 4.88
CA PHE A 91 -4.32 2.24 5.46
C PHE A 91 -3.20 2.02 4.43
N THR A 92 -3.57 1.64 3.20
CA THR A 92 -2.62 1.47 2.08
C THR A 92 -1.89 2.76 1.75
N CYS A 93 -2.58 3.91 1.74
CA CYS A 93 -1.94 5.23 1.52
C CYS A 93 -0.80 5.47 2.52
N ILE A 94 -1.00 5.13 3.79
CA ILE A 94 -0.01 5.33 4.86
C ILE A 94 1.14 4.32 4.72
N VAL A 95 0.83 3.02 4.66
CA VAL A 95 1.86 1.98 4.73
C VAL A 95 2.66 1.81 3.44
N ALA A 96 2.09 2.15 2.28
CA ALA A 96 2.81 2.10 1.01
C ALA A 96 3.46 3.44 0.69
N TYR A 97 2.67 4.50 0.51
CA TYR A 97 3.20 5.78 0.00
C TYR A 97 3.76 6.66 1.10
N GLY A 98 3.16 6.68 2.29
CA GLY A 98 3.76 7.34 3.45
C GLY A 98 5.12 6.75 3.82
N ALA A 99 5.27 5.43 3.71
CA ALA A 99 6.56 4.76 3.91
C ALA A 99 7.58 5.12 2.82
N LEU A 100 7.20 5.13 1.54
CA LEU A 100 8.09 5.56 0.45
C LEU A 100 8.52 7.03 0.61
N TRP A 101 7.60 7.90 1.03
CA TRP A 101 7.89 9.31 1.28
C TRP A 101 8.88 9.49 2.44
N ASN A 102 8.62 8.85 3.58
CA ASN A 102 9.43 9.01 4.78
C ASN A 102 10.80 8.30 4.68
N TRP A 103 10.81 7.04 4.25
CA TRP A 103 12.02 6.21 4.27
C TRP A 103 12.85 6.33 3.00
N MET A 104 12.19 6.52 1.85
CA MET A 104 12.85 6.50 0.54
C MET A 104 12.94 7.89 -0.10
N ALA A 105 12.55 8.95 0.62
CA ALA A 105 12.59 10.34 0.20
C ALA A 105 11.89 10.59 -1.16
N PHE A 106 10.78 9.89 -1.40
CA PHE A 106 9.98 10.11 -2.61
C PHE A 106 9.42 11.54 -2.65
N PRO A 107 9.29 12.17 -3.84
CA PRO A 107 8.83 13.55 -3.94
C PRO A 107 7.40 13.76 -3.40
N ASP A 108 7.16 14.87 -2.70
CA ASP A 108 5.86 15.21 -2.11
C ASP A 108 4.71 15.10 -3.11
N ARG A 109 4.89 15.67 -4.30
CA ARG A 109 3.85 15.68 -5.33
C ARG A 109 3.50 14.28 -5.80
N PHE A 110 4.50 13.43 -6.04
CA PHE A 110 4.27 12.04 -6.41
C PHE A 110 3.50 11.31 -5.30
N THR A 111 3.93 11.48 -4.04
CA THR A 111 3.30 10.83 -2.89
C THR A 111 1.83 11.25 -2.76
N ILE A 112 1.54 12.55 -2.83
CA ILE A 112 0.18 13.09 -2.73
C ILE A 112 -0.69 12.56 -3.87
N ASP A 113 -0.21 12.61 -5.12
CA ASP A 113 -0.95 12.15 -6.29
C ASP A 113 -1.30 10.66 -6.15
N MET A 114 -0.36 9.82 -5.73
CA MET A 114 -0.59 8.39 -5.52
C MET A 114 -1.52 8.10 -4.34
N MET A 115 -1.40 8.83 -3.23
CA MET A 115 -2.30 8.66 -2.07
C MET A 115 -3.75 9.05 -2.42
N LEU A 116 -3.93 10.09 -3.24
CA LEU A 116 -5.25 10.50 -3.72
C LEU A 116 -5.83 9.47 -4.69
N ASP A 117 -5.03 8.97 -5.62
CA ASP A 117 -5.44 7.89 -6.54
C ASP A 117 -5.96 6.67 -5.77
N VAL A 118 -5.18 6.16 -4.80
CA VAL A 118 -5.56 5.01 -3.98
C VAL A 118 -6.80 5.30 -3.15
N ALA A 119 -6.89 6.47 -2.49
CA ALA A 119 -8.05 6.81 -1.66
C ALA A 119 -9.34 6.89 -2.49
N ILE A 120 -9.28 7.48 -3.69
CA ILE A 120 -10.43 7.61 -4.59
C ILE A 120 -10.81 6.24 -5.17
N CYS A 121 -9.85 5.50 -5.72
CA CYS A 121 -10.09 4.18 -6.30
C CYS A 121 -10.70 3.21 -5.29
N TRP A 122 -10.14 3.11 -4.08
CA TRP A 122 -10.65 2.19 -3.06
C TRP A 122 -11.97 2.65 -2.44
N SER A 123 -12.26 3.95 -2.44
CA SER A 123 -13.61 4.44 -2.10
C SER A 123 -14.64 3.94 -3.11
N LEU A 124 -14.35 4.02 -4.41
CA LEU A 124 -15.26 3.55 -5.47
C LEU A 124 -15.40 2.03 -5.46
N VAL A 125 -14.30 1.28 -5.30
CA VAL A 125 -14.33 -0.17 -5.12
C VAL A 125 -15.19 -0.55 -3.91
N GLY A 126 -15.07 0.19 -2.80
CA GLY A 126 -15.89 0.00 -1.61
C GLY A 126 -17.39 0.15 -1.88
N VAL A 127 -17.80 1.09 -2.75
CA VAL A 127 -19.20 1.28 -3.13
C VAL A 127 -19.70 0.04 -3.87
N VAL A 128 -18.93 -0.43 -4.85
CA VAL A 128 -19.26 -1.61 -5.66
C VAL A 128 -19.35 -2.87 -4.78
N ILE A 129 -18.35 -3.11 -3.93
CA ILE A 129 -18.33 -4.26 -3.03
C ILE A 129 -19.50 -4.20 -2.05
N ALA A 130 -19.76 -3.05 -1.41
CA ALA A 130 -20.87 -2.92 -0.46
C ALA A 130 -22.26 -3.10 -1.12
N ALA A 131 -22.37 -2.81 -2.42
CA ALA A 131 -23.58 -3.01 -3.21
C ALA A 131 -23.78 -4.47 -3.64
N ILE A 132 -22.70 -5.21 -3.94
CA ILE A 132 -22.73 -6.61 -4.34
C ILE A 132 -22.88 -7.53 -3.11
N VAL A 133 -22.08 -7.28 -2.07
CA VAL A 133 -22.03 -8.08 -0.85
C VAL A 133 -23.10 -7.58 0.13
N ARG A 134 -24.26 -8.24 0.11
CA ARG A 134 -25.45 -7.84 0.89
C ARG A 134 -25.68 -8.78 2.08
N PRO A 135 -26.31 -8.30 3.17
CA PRO A 135 -26.73 -9.15 4.26
C PRO A 135 -27.77 -10.16 3.77
N ASP A 136 -27.69 -11.40 4.24
CA ASP A 136 -28.72 -12.40 3.92
C ASP A 136 -29.95 -12.15 4.79
N ALA A 137 -31.06 -11.79 4.16
CA ALA A 137 -32.34 -11.59 4.84
C ALA A 137 -32.83 -12.86 5.55
N ARG A 138 -32.46 -14.05 5.05
CA ARG A 138 -32.88 -15.34 5.63
C ARG A 138 -32.16 -15.64 6.94
N LEU A 139 -30.91 -15.20 7.09
CA LEU A 139 -30.16 -15.35 8.34
C LEU A 139 -30.67 -14.39 9.42
N ALA A 140 -31.12 -13.20 9.02
CA ALA A 140 -31.75 -12.24 9.93
C ALA A 140 -33.11 -12.73 10.45
N GLU A 141 -33.92 -13.39 9.61
CA GLU A 141 -35.19 -14.00 10.03
C GLU A 141 -34.98 -15.22 10.95
N ALA A 142 -33.99 -16.07 10.68
CA ALA A 142 -33.71 -17.25 11.49
C ALA A 142 -33.27 -16.92 12.93
N ALA A 143 -32.48 -15.85 13.12
CA ALA A 143 -32.07 -15.39 14.45
C ALA A 143 -33.24 -14.87 15.30
N ASN A 144 -34.24 -14.24 14.68
CA ASN A 144 -35.43 -13.76 15.38
C ASN A 144 -36.41 -14.89 15.81
N GLN A 145 -36.32 -16.08 15.21
CA GLN A 145 -37.19 -17.21 15.55
C GLN A 145 -36.66 -18.07 16.69
N THR A 146 -35.37 -18.00 17.01
CA THR A 146 -34.77 -18.75 18.12
C THR A 146 -34.89 -18.05 19.48
N ASP A 147 -35.24 -16.76 19.48
CA ASP A 147 -35.34 -15.92 20.68
C ASP A 147 -36.81 -15.66 21.13
N GLY A 148 -37.79 -16.34 20.52
CA GLY A 148 -39.23 -16.20 20.76
C GLY A 148 -39.89 -17.35 21.50
#